data_AF-A0A958GDF5-F1
#
_entry.id   AF-A0A958GDF5-F1
#
_cell.length_a   1.000
_cell.length_b   1.000
_cell.length_c   1.000
_cell.angle_alpha   90.00
_cell.angle_beta   90.00
_cell.angle_gamma   90.00
#
_symmetry.space_group_name_H-M   'P 1'
#
loop_
_entity.id
_entity.type
_entity.pdbx_description
1 polymer ?
#
loop_
_entity_poly.entity_id
_entity_poly.type
_entity_poly.pdbx_seq_one_letter_code
_entity_poly.pdbx_strand_id
1 'polypeptide(L)'
;EEMAAQFPHIIELVKAFQIPQLELDGYEADDIIATLAKRAEGMGVETFMATADKDMMQVLSPMIKMYSMRPGSDAEIIDEAYLMEKLGLRPAQVIDYLALMGDSSDNVPGVPKVGKKTAQSLL
;
A
#
# COMPACT_ATOMS: atom_id res chain seq x y z
N GLU A 1 2.42 23.79 -7.37
CA GLU A 1 1.95 24.99 -6.64
C GLU A 1 0.44 25.00 -6.43
N GLU A 2 -0.38 24.74 -7.46
CA GLU A 2 -1.85 24.71 -7.31
C GLU A 2 -2.38 23.60 -6.38
N MET A 3 -1.77 22.41 -6.40
CA MET A 3 -2.16 21.31 -5.51
C MET A 3 -1.83 21.61 -4.04
N ALA A 4 -0.66 22.21 -3.78
CA ALA A 4 -0.21 22.58 -2.44
C ALA A 4 -1.20 23.53 -1.75
N ALA A 5 -1.76 24.48 -2.50
CA ALA A 5 -2.76 25.42 -2.00
C ALA A 5 -4.10 24.76 -1.60
N GLN A 6 -4.39 23.54 -2.08
CA GLN A 6 -5.64 22.83 -1.78
C GLN A 6 -5.57 21.98 -0.51
N PHE A 7 -4.37 21.62 -0.03
CA PHE A 7 -4.19 20.77 1.14
C PHE A 7 -4.90 21.29 2.41
N PRO A 8 -4.81 22.58 2.77
CA PRO A 8 -5.51 23.09 3.95
C PRO A 8 -7.02 22.84 3.92
N HIS A 9 -7.64 22.97 2.74
CA HIS A 9 -9.07 22.72 2.58
C HIS A 9 -9.43 21.24 2.68
N ILE A 10 -8.57 20.35 2.20
CA ILE A 10 -8.75 18.90 2.35
C ILE A 10 -8.68 18.52 3.83
N ILE A 11 -7.71 19.06 4.58
CA ILE A 11 -7.55 18.83 6.03
C ILE A 11 -8.79 19.30 6.79
N GLU A 12 -9.30 20.50 6.48
CA GLU A 12 -10.54 21.03 7.08
C GLU A 12 -11.75 20.14 6.77
N LEU A 13 -11.87 19.67 5.52
CA LEU A 13 -12.96 18.80 5.10
C LEU A 13 -12.94 17.46 5.84
N VAL A 14 -11.79 16.79 5.88
CA VAL A 14 -11.61 15.51 6.60
C VAL A 14 -11.93 15.66 8.08
N LYS A 15 -11.54 16.80 8.68
CA LYS A 15 -11.88 17.14 10.06
C LYS A 15 -13.38 17.34 10.26
N ALA A 16 -14.06 17.98 9.32
CA ALA A 16 -15.52 18.16 9.36
C ALA A 16 -16.28 16.83 9.28
N PHE A 17 -15.75 15.85 8.54
CA PHE A 17 -16.26 14.47 8.53
C PHE A 17 -15.94 13.66 9.79
N GLN A 18 -15.25 14.26 10.77
CA GLN A 18 -14.83 13.61 12.02
C GLN A 18 -13.94 12.37 11.79
N ILE A 19 -13.20 12.35 10.68
CA ILE A 19 -12.22 11.31 10.41
C ILE A 19 -10.94 11.66 11.18
N PRO A 20 -10.45 10.78 12.08
CA PRO A 20 -9.19 11.01 12.80
C PRO A 20 -8.03 11.16 11.83
N GLN A 21 -7.18 12.16 12.09
CA GLN A 21 -5.97 12.42 11.32
C GLN A 21 -4.78 12.11 12.22
N LEU A 22 -3.81 11.36 11.69
CA LEU A 22 -2.58 11.01 12.39
C LEU A 22 -1.40 11.34 11.49
N GLU A 23 -0.50 12.17 12.01
CA GLU A 23 0.73 12.58 11.36
C GLU A 23 1.85 12.47 12.39
N LEU A 24 3.02 12.01 11.94
CA LEU A 24 4.19 11.87 12.80
C LEU A 24 5.45 12.26 12.02
N ASP A 25 6.14 13.30 12.49
CA ASP A 25 7.35 13.79 11.84
C ASP A 25 8.41 12.68 11.73
N GLY A 26 8.99 12.55 10.54
CA GLY A 26 10.03 11.58 10.24
C GLY A 26 9.53 10.17 9.90
N TYR A 27 8.21 9.99 9.73
CA TYR A 27 7.60 8.75 9.27
C TYR A 27 6.78 8.99 8.01
N GLU A 28 6.79 8.02 7.11
CA GLU A 28 5.93 8.04 5.93
C GLU A 28 4.50 7.60 6.29
N ALA A 29 3.53 7.98 5.45
CA ALA A 29 2.13 7.66 5.73
C ALA A 29 1.88 6.14 5.70
N ASP A 30 2.63 5.42 4.88
CA ASP A 30 2.57 3.97 4.71
C ASP A 30 3.09 3.22 5.96
N ASP A 31 4.15 3.72 6.62
CA ASP A 31 4.63 3.24 7.92
C ASP A 31 3.53 3.33 8.99
N ILE A 32 2.84 4.48 9.03
CA ILE A 32 1.76 4.75 9.97
C ILE A 32 0.58 3.81 9.69
N ILE A 33 0.16 3.71 8.43
CA ILE A 33 -0.96 2.84 8.00
C ILE A 33 -0.67 1.38 8.32
N ALA A 34 0.51 0.88 7.93
CA ALA A 34 0.94 -0.49 8.19
C ALA A 34 1.00 -0.79 9.70
N THR A 35 1.54 0.13 10.50
CA THR A 35 1.61 0.01 11.96
C THR A 35 0.21 -0.09 12.57
N LEU A 36 -0.72 0.77 12.14
CA LEU A 36 -2.10 0.74 12.63
C LEU A 36 -2.83 -0.54 12.20
N ALA A 37 -2.66 -0.97 10.94
CA ALA A 37 -3.26 -2.20 10.43
C ALA A 37 -2.79 -3.43 11.22
N LYS A 38 -1.49 -3.54 11.51
CA LYS A 38 -0.94 -4.63 12.34
C LYS A 38 -1.41 -4.59 13.78
N ARG A 39 -1.58 -3.41 14.38
CA ARG A 39 -2.17 -3.27 15.71
C ARG A 39 -3.64 -3.70 15.73
N ALA A 40 -4.41 -3.27 14.73
CA ALA A 40 -5.81 -3.64 14.57
C ALA A 40 -6.00 -5.15 14.36
N GLU A 41 -5.16 -5.76 13.54
CA GLU A 41 -5.08 -7.22 13.38
C GLU A 41 -4.87 -7.93 14.72
N GLY A 42 -3.91 -7.48 15.54
CA GLY A 42 -3.67 -8.03 16.89
C GLY A 42 -4.86 -7.87 17.85
N MET A 43 -5.78 -6.95 17.55
CA MET A 43 -7.04 -6.74 18.28
C MET A 43 -8.22 -7.50 17.66
N GLY A 44 -8.00 -8.26 16.58
CA GLY A 44 -9.05 -8.98 15.86
C GLY A 44 -9.95 -8.08 15.01
N VAL A 45 -9.48 -6.89 14.63
CA VAL A 45 -10.22 -5.93 13.81
C VAL A 45 -9.83 -6.09 12.35
N GLU A 46 -10.81 -6.35 11.49
CA GLU A 46 -10.60 -6.39 10.04
C GLU A 46 -10.32 -4.98 9.51
N THR A 47 -9.25 -4.84 8.74
CA THR A 47 -8.73 -3.56 8.28
C THR A 47 -8.68 -3.52 6.75
N PHE A 48 -9.21 -2.45 6.17
CA PHE A 48 -9.10 -2.13 4.76
C PHE A 48 -8.25 -0.87 4.59
N MET A 49 -7.08 -1.00 3.98
CA MET A 49 -6.17 0.10 3.68
C MET A 49 -6.57 0.73 2.35
N ALA A 50 -7.12 1.94 2.36
CA ALA A 50 -7.52 2.65 1.14
C ALA A 50 -6.31 3.31 0.48
N THR A 51 -5.60 2.55 -0.37
CA THR A 51 -4.38 2.99 -1.07
C THR A 51 -4.19 2.24 -2.37
N ALA A 52 -3.55 2.90 -3.35
CA ALA A 52 -3.09 2.28 -4.59
C ALA A 52 -1.60 1.91 -4.55
N ASP A 53 -0.93 2.19 -3.42
CA ASP A 53 0.47 1.87 -3.21
C ASP A 53 0.67 0.36 -3.07
N LYS A 54 1.48 -0.20 -3.97
CA LYS A 54 1.74 -1.64 -4.05
C LYS A 54 2.63 -2.13 -2.91
N ASP A 55 3.37 -1.25 -2.25
CA ASP A 55 4.28 -1.63 -1.17
C ASP A 55 3.48 -2.14 0.03
N MET A 56 2.24 -1.66 0.18
CA MET A 56 1.29 -2.12 1.19
C MET A 56 0.83 -3.57 0.99
N MET A 57 1.08 -4.18 -0.17
CA MET A 57 0.81 -5.60 -0.37
C MET A 57 1.64 -6.49 0.58
N GLN A 58 2.77 -5.98 1.10
CA GLN A 58 3.65 -6.73 2.00
C GLN A 58 3.02 -7.05 3.36
N VAL A 59 2.05 -6.24 3.81
CA VAL A 59 1.42 -6.39 5.15
C VAL A 59 0.08 -7.12 5.12
N LEU A 60 -0.39 -7.51 3.94
CA LEU A 60 -1.63 -8.26 3.75
C LEU A 60 -1.67 -9.53 4.61
N SER A 61 -2.87 -9.86 5.06
CA SER A 61 -3.15 -11.03 5.89
C SER A 61 -4.64 -11.37 5.80
N PRO A 62 -5.13 -12.40 6.50
CA PRO A 62 -6.57 -12.68 6.54
C PRO A 62 -7.41 -11.50 7.06
N MET A 63 -6.82 -10.66 7.92
CA MET A 63 -7.46 -9.51 8.56
C MET A 63 -7.11 -8.16 7.92
N ILE A 64 -6.08 -8.10 7.06
CA ILE A 64 -5.61 -6.85 6.45
C ILE A 64 -5.74 -6.97 4.93
N LYS A 65 -6.59 -6.11 4.36
CA LYS A 65 -6.87 -6.02 2.93
C LYS A 65 -6.56 -4.62 2.43
N MET A 66 -6.30 -4.50 1.14
CA MET A 66 -6.19 -3.21 0.47
C MET A 66 -7.46 -2.92 -0.33
N TYR A 67 -7.87 -1.66 -0.32
CA TYR A 67 -8.97 -1.14 -1.11
C TYR A 67 -8.42 -0.11 -2.10
N SER A 68 -8.07 -0.58 -3.30
CA SER A 68 -7.45 0.25 -4.33
C SER A 68 -8.53 0.88 -5.20
N MET A 69 -8.72 2.19 -5.06
CA MET A 69 -9.56 3.00 -5.95
C MET A 69 -8.69 3.80 -6.91
N ARG A 70 -8.78 3.51 -8.21
CA ARG A 70 -8.17 4.36 -9.24
C ARG A 70 -9.23 5.31 -9.82
N PRO A 71 -8.88 6.57 -10.14
CA PRO A 71 -9.82 7.48 -10.77
C PRO A 71 -10.43 6.87 -12.04
N GLY A 72 -11.76 6.74 -12.08
CA GLY A 72 -12.48 6.22 -13.24
C GLY A 72 -12.60 4.70 -13.33
N SER A 73 -12.19 3.94 -12.30
CA SER A 73 -12.44 2.50 -12.20
C SER A 73 -13.26 2.15 -10.96
N ASP A 74 -13.88 0.99 -10.98
CA ASP A 74 -14.42 0.38 -9.75
C ASP A 74 -13.30 0.11 -8.76
N ALA A 75 -13.65 0.10 -7.47
CA ALA A 75 -12.71 -0.24 -6.42
C ALA A 75 -12.37 -1.73 -6.46
N GLU A 76 -11.08 -2.05 -6.32
CA GLU A 76 -10.59 -3.42 -6.28
C GLU A 76 -10.10 -3.76 -4.86
N ILE A 77 -10.60 -4.87 -4.32
CA ILE A 77 -10.08 -5.44 -3.07
C ILE A 77 -8.88 -6.31 -3.43
N ILE A 78 -7.74 -5.98 -2.83
CA ILE A 78 -6.49 -6.72 -2.98
C ILE A 78 -6.23 -7.43 -1.65
N ASP A 79 -6.22 -8.76 -1.69
CA ASP A 79 -5.94 -9.65 -0.56
C ASP A 79 -4.85 -10.67 -0.93
N GLU A 80 -4.57 -11.62 -0.03
CA GLU A 80 -3.57 -12.67 -0.28
C GLU A 80 -3.91 -13.55 -1.49
N ALA A 81 -5.20 -13.80 -1.73
CA ALA A 81 -5.64 -14.60 -2.87
C ALA A 81 -5.40 -13.86 -4.18
N TYR A 82 -5.75 -12.57 -4.23
CA TYR A 82 -5.42 -11.70 -5.36
C TYR A 82 -3.92 -11.71 -5.66
N LEU A 83 -3.09 -11.56 -4.62
CA LEU A 83 -1.64 -11.53 -4.77
C LEU A 83 -1.10 -12.83 -5.37
N MET A 84 -1.60 -13.98 -4.89
CA MET A 84 -1.24 -15.28 -5.42
C MET A 84 -1.72 -15.45 -6.86
N GLU A 85 -2.97 -15.11 -7.17
CA GLU A 85 -3.55 -15.29 -8.51
C GLU A 85 -2.91 -14.39 -9.58
N LYS A 86 -2.67 -13.11 -9.24
CA LYS A 86 -2.20 -12.10 -10.19
C LYS A 86 -0.68 -12.02 -10.28
N LEU A 87 0.01 -12.23 -9.16
CA LEU A 87 1.45 -12.08 -9.06
C LEU A 87 2.16 -13.39 -8.73
N GLY A 88 1.48 -14.44 -8.26
CA GLY A 88 2.15 -15.67 -7.83
C GLY A 88 2.98 -15.48 -6.57
N LEU A 89 2.66 -14.47 -5.76
CA LEU A 89 3.45 -14.07 -4.60
C LEU A 89 2.63 -14.21 -3.31
N ARG A 90 3.35 -14.45 -2.22
CA ARG A 90 2.84 -14.26 -0.85
C ARG A 90 3.23 -12.86 -0.35
N PRO A 91 2.52 -12.28 0.64
CA PRO A 91 2.84 -10.95 1.17
C PRO A 91 4.31 -10.80 1.56
N ALA A 92 4.88 -11.82 2.21
CA ALA A 92 6.28 -11.86 2.61
C ALA A 92 7.29 -11.77 1.45
N GLN A 93 6.89 -12.07 0.22
CA GLN A 93 7.75 -12.04 -0.98
C GLN A 93 7.63 -10.72 -1.75
N VAL A 94 6.72 -9.82 -1.36
CA VAL A 94 6.52 -8.54 -2.04
C VAL A 94 7.78 -7.68 -1.96
N ILE A 95 8.44 -7.64 -0.80
CA ILE A 95 9.68 -6.87 -0.59
C ILE A 95 10.77 -7.37 -1.55
N ASP A 96 11.01 -8.69 -1.60
CA ASP A 96 12.01 -9.28 -2.48
C ASP A 96 11.67 -9.01 -3.95
N TYR A 97 10.40 -9.14 -4.32
CA TYR A 97 9.92 -8.90 -5.67
C TYR A 97 10.18 -7.44 -6.11
N LEU A 98 9.88 -6.46 -5.24
CA LEU A 98 10.12 -5.05 -5.50
C LEU A 98 11.62 -4.72 -5.52
N ALA A 99 12.42 -5.29 -4.63
CA ALA A 99 13.87 -5.12 -4.63
C ALA A 99 14.52 -5.66 -5.92
N LEU A 100 14.01 -6.79 -6.44
CA LEU A 100 14.48 -7.37 -7.69
C LEU A 100 14.11 -6.54 -8.91
N MET A 101 12.86 -6.09 -9.00
CA MET A 101 12.33 -5.34 -10.14
C MET A 101 12.74 -3.86 -10.11
N GLY A 102 12.95 -3.31 -8.92
CA GLY A 102 13.06 -1.89 -8.65
C GLY A 102 11.72 -1.17 -8.60
N ASP A 103 11.78 0.09 -8.17
CA ASP A 103 10.66 1.02 -8.24
C ASP A 103 11.09 2.33 -8.90
N SER A 104 10.54 2.61 -10.09
CA SER A 104 10.80 3.86 -10.78
C SER A 104 10.12 5.06 -10.13
N SER A 105 9.00 4.85 -9.42
CA SER A 105 8.27 5.92 -8.74
C SER A 105 9.09 6.46 -7.56
N ASP A 106 9.73 5.54 -6.82
CA ASP A 106 10.52 5.86 -5.62
C ASP A 106 12.03 5.93 -5.89
N ASN A 107 12.43 5.93 -7.16
CA ASN A 107 13.83 5.95 -7.59
C ASN A 107 14.68 4.81 -6.99
N VAL A 108 14.10 3.65 -6.74
CA VAL A 108 14.78 2.45 -6.25
C VAL A 108 15.32 1.64 -7.43
N PRO A 109 16.65 1.59 -7.65
CA PRO A 109 17.21 0.81 -8.74
C PRO A 109 17.09 -0.69 -8.43
N GLY A 110 16.33 -1.39 -9.26
CA GLY A 110 16.24 -2.86 -9.24
C GLY A 110 17.49 -3.54 -9.79
N VAL A 111 17.43 -4.87 -9.87
CA VAL A 111 18.52 -5.66 -10.47
C VAL A 111 18.48 -5.52 -12.00
N PRO A 112 19.59 -5.16 -12.67
CA PRO A 112 19.62 -5.01 -14.12
C PRO A 112 19.10 -6.26 -14.85
N LYS A 113 18.18 -6.05 -15.81
CA LYS A 113 17.52 -7.11 -16.62
C LYS A 113 16.58 -8.04 -15.83
N VAL A 114 16.26 -7.74 -14.58
CA VAL A 114 15.24 -8.46 -13.81
C VAL A 114 13.94 -7.66 -13.84
N GLY A 115 13.01 -8.08 -14.70
CA GLY A 115 11.65 -7.54 -14.73
C GLY A 115 10.65 -8.45 -14.02
N LYS A 116 9.36 -8.09 -14.06
CA LYS A 116 8.25 -8.83 -13.44
C LYS A 116 8.35 -10.36 -13.59
N LYS A 117 8.48 -10.88 -14.82
CA LYS A 117 8.51 -12.33 -15.08
C LYS A 117 9.73 -13.01 -14.48
N THR A 118 10.90 -12.37 -14.56
CA THR A 118 12.14 -12.92 -14.01
C THR A 118 12.08 -12.92 -12.48
N ALA A 119 11.62 -11.82 -11.87
CA ALA A 119 11.44 -11.74 -10.42
C ALA A 119 10.44 -12.79 -9.91
N GLN A 120 9.31 -12.98 -10.59
CA GLN A 120 8.33 -14.03 -10.27
C GLN A 120 8.91 -15.44 -10.38
N SER A 121 9.80 -15.71 -11.33
CA SER A 121 10.41 -17.05 -11.45
C SER A 121 11.44 -17.39 -10.37
N LEU A 122 11.93 -16.38 -9.64
CA LEU A 122 12.95 -16.53 -8.60
C LEU A 122 12.34 -16.67 -7.19
N LEU A 123 11.03 -16.41 -7.04
CA LEU A 123 10.28 -16.39 -5.78
C LEU A 123 9.17 -17.44 -5.80
#